data_AF-A0A376WUG4-F1
#
_entry.id   AF-A0A376WUG4-F1
#
_cell.length_a   1.000
_cell.length_b   1.000
_cell.length_c   1.000
_cell.angle_alpha   90.00
_cell.angle_beta   90.00
_cell.angle_gamma   90.00
#
_symmetry.space_group_name_H-M   'P 1'
#
loop_
_entity.id
_entity.type
_entity.pdbx_description
1 polymer ?
#
loop_
_entity_poly.entity_id
_entity_poly.type
_entity_poly.pdbx_seq_one_letter_code
_entity_poly.pdbx_strand_id
1 'polypeptide(L)'
;MKKILTTPIKAEDLQDIRVGDVIYLTGTLVTCRDVCHRRLIELKRPIPYDLNGKAIFHAGPIVRKNGDKWEMVSVGPTTSMRMESFERELLSRPA
;
A
#
# COMPACT_ATOMS: atom_id res chain seq x y z
N MET A 1 -12.17 -11.25 -18.15
CA MET A 1 -12.47 -12.07 -16.95
C MET A 1 -12.06 -11.25 -15.72
N LYS A 2 -12.81 -11.30 -14.61
CA LYS A 2 -12.49 -10.49 -13.42
C LYS A 2 -11.30 -11.09 -12.67
N LYS A 3 -10.16 -10.40 -12.60
CA LYS A 3 -9.00 -10.82 -11.80
C LYS A 3 -9.03 -10.15 -10.42
N ILE A 4 -8.95 -10.96 -9.36
CA ILE A 4 -8.98 -10.51 -7.97
C ILE A 4 -7.71 -11.00 -7.28
N LEU A 5 -6.89 -10.08 -6.78
CA LEU A 5 -5.71 -10.35 -5.97
C LEU A 5 -6.07 -10.25 -4.49
N THR A 6 -5.73 -11.28 -3.71
CA THR A 6 -5.98 -11.31 -2.26
C THR A 6 -4.67 -11.20 -1.50
N THR A 7 -4.54 -10.22 -0.62
CA THR A 7 -3.33 -10.11 0.23
C THR A 7 -3.31 -11.19 1.33
N PRO A 8 -2.16 -11.78 1.69
CA PRO A 8 -0.84 -11.52 1.13
C PRO A 8 -0.66 -12.08 -0.29
N ILE A 9 -0.25 -11.21 -1.21
CA ILE A 9 0.00 -11.49 -2.62
C ILE A 9 1.35 -12.18 -2.74
N LYS A 10 1.39 -13.26 -3.51
CA LYS A 10 2.61 -13.99 -3.84
C LYS A 10 3.11 -13.59 -5.23
N ALA A 11 4.37 -13.91 -5.51
CA ALA A 11 4.96 -13.65 -6.82
C ALA A 11 4.18 -14.35 -7.94
N GLU A 12 3.66 -15.55 -7.70
CA GLU A 12 2.91 -16.33 -8.68
C GLU A 12 1.58 -15.65 -9.08
N ASP A 13 0.95 -14.92 -8.16
CA ASP A 13 -0.33 -14.22 -8.42
C ASP A 13 -0.18 -13.05 -9.41
N LEU A 14 1.06 -12.58 -9.60
CA LEU A 14 1.41 -11.43 -10.43
C LEU A 14 1.88 -11.81 -11.84
N GLN A 15 2.26 -13.07 -12.07
CA GLN A 15 3.00 -13.49 -13.28
C GLN A 15 2.27 -13.23 -14.60
N ASP A 16 0.95 -13.30 -14.60
CA ASP A 16 0.09 -13.17 -15.78
C ASP A 16 -0.60 -11.79 -15.87
N ILE A 17 -0.26 -10.83 -14.99
CA ILE A 17 -0.78 -9.46 -15.07
C ILE A 17 -0.09 -8.69 -16.20
N ARG A 18 -0.88 -7.96 -16.97
CA ARG A 18 -0.42 -7.14 -18.09
C ARG A 18 -0.88 -5.70 -17.94
N VAL A 19 -0.14 -4.79 -18.57
CA VAL A 19 -0.54 -3.37 -18.65
C VAL A 19 -1.90 -3.27 -19.34
N GLY A 20 -2.83 -2.55 -18.72
CA GLY A 20 -4.21 -2.41 -19.18
C GLY A 20 -5.19 -3.38 -18.55
N ASP A 21 -4.72 -4.38 -17.78
CA ASP A 21 -5.62 -5.28 -17.07
C ASP A 21 -6.41 -4.56 -15.97
N VAL A 22 -7.68 -4.93 -15.84
CA VAL A 22 -8.53 -4.51 -14.72
C VAL A 22 -8.36 -5.50 -13.57
N ILE A 23 -7.74 -5.03 -12.50
CA ILE A 23 -7.45 -5.83 -11.29
C ILE A 23 -8.28 -5.30 -10.12
N TYR A 24 -8.84 -6.22 -9.34
CA TYR A 24 -9.44 -5.91 -8.04
C TYR A 24 -8.52 -6.41 -6.93
N LEU A 25 -8.39 -5.63 -5.86
CA LEU A 25 -7.64 -6.02 -4.66
C LEU A 25 -8.61 -6.32 -3.52
N THR A 26 -8.35 -7.38 -2.76
CA THR A 26 -9.10 -7.74 -1.56
C THR A 26 -8.16 -8.17 -0.43
N GLY A 27 -8.62 -8.06 0.81
CA GLY A 27 -7.82 -8.33 2.01
C GLY A 27 -7.40 -7.03 2.72
N THR A 28 -6.16 -7.00 3.22
CA THR A 28 -5.62 -5.88 4.01
C THR A 28 -4.71 -5.03 3.15
N LEU A 29 -5.09 -3.76 2.99
CA LEU A 29 -4.28 -2.74 2.32
C LEU A 29 -3.76 -1.73 3.35
N VAL A 30 -2.55 -1.24 3.13
CA VAL A 30 -1.91 -0.24 3.99
C VAL A 30 -1.86 1.08 3.25
N THR A 31 -2.15 2.20 3.92
CA THR A 31 -1.96 3.53 3.31
C THR A 31 -0.63 4.13 3.75
N CYS A 32 0.15 4.63 2.80
CA CYS A 32 1.40 5.33 3.06
C CYS A 32 1.63 6.32 1.92
N ARG A 33 2.03 7.56 2.23
CA ARG A 33 2.35 8.61 1.24
C ARG A 33 3.61 9.37 1.69
N ASP A 34 3.78 10.62 1.28
CA ASP A 34 5.01 11.42 1.40
C ASP A 34 5.69 11.34 2.79
N VAL A 35 4.98 11.73 3.85
CA VAL A 35 5.57 11.79 5.22
C VAL A 35 5.84 10.40 5.79
N CYS A 36 5.04 9.41 5.41
CA CYS A 36 5.23 8.03 5.84
C CYS A 36 6.51 7.46 5.20
N HIS A 37 6.69 7.59 3.89
CA HIS A 37 7.92 7.18 3.19
C HIS A 37 9.16 7.88 3.75
N ARG A 38 9.11 9.20 3.93
CA ARG A 38 10.21 9.97 4.53
C ARG A 38 10.60 9.46 5.92
N ARG A 39 9.63 9.13 6.76
CA ARG A 39 9.88 8.60 8.12
C ARG A 39 10.57 7.23 8.07
N LEU A 40 10.17 6.37 7.15
CA LEU A 40 10.72 5.02 7.04
C LEU A 40 12.13 5.03 6.44
N ILE A 41 12.34 5.85 5.41
CA ILE A 41 13.57 5.88 4.62
C ILE A 41 14.59 6.85 5.21
N GLU A 42 14.32 8.16 5.16
CA GLU A 42 15.29 9.17 5.59
C GLU A 42 15.54 9.13 7.11
N LEU A 43 14.46 9.00 7.89
CA LEU A 43 14.55 8.98 9.35
C LEU A 43 14.79 7.56 9.91
N LYS A 44 14.90 6.56 9.03
CA LYS A 44 15.20 5.16 9.37
C LYS A 44 14.30 4.59 10.48
N ARG A 45 13.05 5.06 10.58
CA ARG A 45 12.14 4.55 11.61
C ARG A 45 11.76 3.11 11.29
N PRO A 46 11.60 2.25 12.31
CA PRO A 46 11.16 0.88 12.09
C PRO A 46 9.76 0.90 11.46
N ILE A 47 9.53 -0.05 10.55
CA ILE A 47 8.20 -0.28 9.99
C ILE A 47 7.39 -0.97 11.09
N PRO A 48 6.28 -0.38 11.58
CA PRO A 48 5.51 -0.93 12.70
C PRO A 48 4.58 -2.08 12.28
N TYR A 49 4.74 -2.62 11.07
CA TYR A 49 3.83 -3.56 10.43
C TYR A 49 4.55 -4.33 9.33
N ASP A 50 4.26 -5.63 9.18
CA ASP A 50 4.82 -6.46 8.11
C ASP A 50 4.16 -6.12 6.76
N LEU A 51 4.97 -5.63 5.82
CA LEU A 51 4.53 -5.25 4.47
C LEU A 51 4.67 -6.39 3.45
N ASN A 52 5.23 -7.54 3.81
CA ASN A 52 5.42 -8.65 2.87
C ASN A 52 4.10 -9.14 2.28
N GLY A 53 4.04 -9.16 0.94
CA GLY A 53 2.86 -9.52 0.18
C GLY A 53 1.67 -8.56 0.37
N LYS A 54 1.84 -7.41 1.04
CA LYS A 54 0.77 -6.41 1.17
C LYS A 54 0.81 -5.42 0.01
N ALA A 55 -0.30 -4.71 -0.16
CA ALA A 55 -0.40 -3.60 -1.10
C ALA A 55 -0.35 -2.28 -0.34
N ILE A 56 0.58 -1.39 -0.73
CA ILE A 56 0.59 -0.01 -0.28
C ILE A 56 -0.29 0.81 -1.22
N PHE A 57 -1.34 1.42 -0.67
CA PHE A 57 -2.16 2.38 -1.38
C PHE A 57 -1.71 3.80 -1.07
N HIS A 58 -1.18 4.50 -2.07
CA HIS A 58 -0.81 5.90 -1.97
C HIS A 58 -2.06 6.77 -1.81
N ALA A 59 -2.45 7.01 -0.56
CA ALA A 59 -3.68 7.70 -0.23
C ALA A 59 -3.56 8.48 1.10
N GLY A 60 -4.40 9.50 1.23
CA GLY A 60 -4.65 10.20 2.49
C GLY A 60 -6.12 10.00 2.87
N PRO A 61 -6.48 8.92 3.57
CA PRO A 61 -7.87 8.61 3.85
C PRO A 61 -8.51 9.63 4.81
N ILE A 62 -9.81 9.86 4.63
CA ILE A 62 -10.66 10.50 5.64
C ILE A 62 -11.21 9.40 6.52
N VAL A 63 -10.78 9.39 7.79
CA VAL A 63 -11.22 8.41 8.79
C VAL A 63 -12.00 9.11 9.89
N ARG A 64 -13.07 8.47 10.35
CA ARG A 64 -13.87 8.92 11.48
C ARG A 64 -13.76 7.92 12.62
N LYS A 65 -13.61 8.42 13.84
CA LYS A 65 -13.69 7.60 15.04
C LYS A 65 -15.16 7.36 15.39
N ASN A 66 -15.54 6.10 15.61
CA ASN A 66 -16.88 5.70 16.02
C ASN A 66 -16.77 4.76 17.23
N GLY A 67 -16.88 5.32 18.44
CA GLY A 67 -16.54 4.61 19.69
C GLY A 67 -15.08 4.16 19.69
N ASP A 68 -14.86 2.86 19.87
CA ASP A 68 -13.53 2.24 19.87
C ASP A 68 -13.06 1.79 18.47
N LYS A 69 -13.87 2.02 17.44
CA LYS A 69 -13.57 1.63 16.05
C LYS A 69 -13.24 2.84 15.19
N TRP A 70 -12.51 2.57 14.12
CA TRP A 70 -12.26 3.53 13.05
C TRP A 70 -13.08 3.15 11.82
N GLU A 71 -13.70 4.14 11.20
CA GLU A 71 -14.49 4.00 9.99
C GLU A 71 -13.81 4.77 8.85
N MET A 72 -13.67 4.10 7.70
CA MET A 72 -13.18 4.72 6.48
C MET A 72 -14.32 5.49 5.81
N VAL A 73 -14.27 6.82 5.83
CA VAL A 73 -15.33 7.67 5.24
C VAL A 73 -15.09 7.85 3.75
N SER A 74 -13.84 8.12 3.36
CA SER A 74 -13.45 8.30 1.97
C SER A 74 -11.97 7.98 1.78
N VAL A 75 -11.65 7.32 0.68
CA VAL A 75 -10.28 7.03 0.29
C VAL A 75 -10.12 7.19 -1.21
N GLY A 76 -9.43 8.25 -1.60
CA GLY A 76 -8.98 8.47 -2.98
C GLY A 76 -7.46 8.32 -3.07
N PRO A 77 -6.93 7.99 -4.26
CA PRO A 77 -5.49 7.95 -4.48
C PRO A 77 -4.87 9.34 -4.40
N THR A 78 -3.56 9.37 -4.20
CA THR A 78 -2.71 10.53 -4.47
C THR A 78 -1.70 10.17 -5.57
N THR A 79 -0.98 11.17 -6.09
CA THR A 79 -0.02 11.00 -7.17
C THR A 79 1.16 10.10 -6.74
N SER A 80 1.25 8.88 -7.28
CA SER A 80 2.32 7.91 -6.94
C SER A 80 3.74 8.39 -7.26
N MET A 81 3.91 9.18 -8.32
CA MET A 81 5.22 9.69 -8.74
C MET A 81 5.96 10.47 -7.64
N ARG A 82 5.25 11.01 -6.63
CA ARG A 82 5.90 11.71 -5.50
C ARG A 82 6.66 10.77 -4.55
N MET A 83 6.38 9.47 -4.60
CA MET A 83 7.04 8.45 -3.76
C MET A 83 8.20 7.76 -4.48
N GLU A 84 8.37 7.96 -5.79
CA GLU A 84 9.33 7.23 -6.64
C GLU A 84 10.77 7.24 -6.09
N SER A 85 11.21 8.37 -5.52
CA SER A 85 12.55 8.50 -4.92
C SER A 85 12.78 7.60 -3.70
N PHE A 86 11.73 7.09 -3.07
CA PHE A 86 11.76 6.24 -1.88
C PHE A 86 11.52 4.76 -2.20
N GLU A 87 10.83 4.43 -3.30
CA GLU A 87 10.32 3.09 -3.59
C GLU A 87 11.41 2.02 -3.64
N ARG A 88 12.51 2.29 -4.35
CA ARG A 88 13.62 1.33 -4.46
C ARG A 88 14.16 0.92 -3.09
N GLU A 89 14.36 1.89 -2.21
CA GLU A 89 14.86 1.60 -0.87
C GLU A 89 13.80 0.85 -0.06
N LEU A 90 12.54 1.32 -0.08
CA LEU A 90 11.44 0.70 0.65
C LEU A 90 11.26 -0.78 0.28
N LEU A 91 11.26 -1.11 -1.01
CA LEU A 91 11.12 -2.48 -1.53
C LEU A 91 12.33 -3.37 -1.21
N SER A 92 13.51 -2.78 -0.98
CA SER A 92 14.72 -3.53 -0.63
C SER A 92 14.85 -3.85 0.86
N ARG A 93 14.01 -3.25 1.71
CA ARG A 93 14.07 -3.49 3.15
C ARG A 93 13.61 -4.92 3.45
N PRO A 94 14.36 -5.68 4.26
CA PRO A 94 13.84 -6.92 4.79
C PRO A 94 12.61 -6.60 5.65
N ALA A 95 11.54 -7.36 5.47
CA ALA A 95 10.37 -7.27 6.35
C ALA A 95 10.67 -7.82 7.74
#